data_AF-A0A0Q8SG62-F1
#
_entry.id   AF-A0A0Q8SG62-F1
#
_cell.length_a   1.000
_cell.length_b   1.000
_cell.length_c   1.000
_cell.angle_alpha   90.00
_cell.angle_beta   90.00
_cell.angle_gamma   90.00
#
_symmetry.space_group_name_H-M   'P 1'
#
loop_
_entity.id
_entity.type
_entity.pdbx_description
1 polymer ?
#
loop_
_entity_poly.entity_id
_entity_poly.type
_entity_poly.pdbx_seq_one_letter_code
_entity_poly.pdbx_strand_id
1 'polypeptide(L)'
;MTISLKSHFQPIFSLAHRRVVGYEALLRGTTPNGTPVPPPELFARCQSVEEQTALDVAACELHASSFARFPRQAHWLFLNVDASIFSSGNAMSASQRLLQVCRQSGLAPHQIVVEILETAIDDHVDLEAQVRELKAQGFLLALDDFGAGHSNFDRVFTLAPTLVKLDRSVVVKAAQSQTVRRVTTQMVSLLHECGALVLMEGIERREEAVIALDSDTDFVQGYFFGRPAAQLLPPTHTCAEIEETWALCGDRWHEQRREYRDRLQPYVQTMVHACAGMQAGASLAEACAAFLGLRNADVCYLLDASGHQVGTNLFSGGHGPVLAERDAFAPLRDTTGARWSRRPYFRRALGDVGVVQVTRPYRTMQSLSMCITLSVGFEQHGQRLIICGDMEWTPLDVRPDFSDTVS
;
A
#
# COMPACT_ATOMS: atom_id res chain seq x y z
N MET A 1 -28.98 -1.45 -36.94
CA MET A 1 -27.99 -2.50 -37.22
C MET A 1 -27.86 -3.37 -35.99
N THR A 2 -27.93 -4.70 -36.12
CA THR A 2 -27.87 -5.63 -34.97
C THR A 2 -26.41 -5.84 -34.54
N ILE A 3 -26.08 -5.53 -33.29
CA ILE A 3 -24.74 -5.75 -32.72
C ILE A 3 -24.77 -7.07 -31.94
N SER A 4 -23.80 -7.94 -32.16
CA SER A 4 -23.61 -9.13 -31.32
C SER A 4 -22.79 -8.76 -30.08
N LEU A 5 -23.28 -9.15 -28.90
CA LEU A 5 -22.59 -8.96 -27.63
C LEU A 5 -21.97 -10.28 -27.14
N LYS A 6 -20.78 -10.21 -26.55
CA LYS A 6 -20.08 -11.34 -25.92
C LYS A 6 -19.34 -10.87 -24.67
N SER A 7 -19.12 -11.80 -23.74
CA SER A 7 -18.26 -11.59 -22.57
C SER A 7 -16.83 -12.04 -22.85
N HIS A 8 -15.87 -11.20 -22.52
CA HIS A 8 -14.51 -11.62 -22.21
C HIS A 8 -14.30 -11.53 -20.71
N PHE A 9 -13.36 -12.31 -20.20
CA PHE A 9 -13.00 -12.38 -18.79
C PHE A 9 -11.52 -12.15 -18.65
N GLN A 10 -11.12 -11.17 -17.83
CA GLN A 10 -9.73 -10.94 -17.49
C GLN A 10 -9.43 -11.51 -16.11
N PRO A 11 -8.40 -12.34 -15.95
CA PRO A 11 -8.09 -12.95 -14.67
C PRO A 11 -7.53 -11.93 -13.67
N ILE A 12 -7.99 -12.06 -12.43
CA ILE A 12 -7.47 -11.36 -11.26
C ILE A 12 -6.73 -12.38 -10.40
N PHE A 13 -5.47 -12.11 -10.10
CA PHE A 13 -4.62 -13.01 -9.34
C PHE A 13 -4.40 -12.51 -7.92
N SER A 14 -4.37 -13.43 -6.96
CA SER A 14 -3.85 -13.14 -5.63
C SER A 14 -2.34 -13.34 -5.60
N LEU A 15 -1.62 -12.32 -5.14
CA LEU A 15 -0.17 -12.38 -5.00
C LEU A 15 0.23 -13.42 -3.94
N ALA A 16 -0.45 -13.44 -2.78
CA ALA A 16 -0.17 -14.39 -1.71
C ALA A 16 -0.53 -15.85 -2.07
N HIS A 17 -1.71 -16.07 -2.66
CA HIS A 17 -2.15 -17.42 -3.04
C HIS A 17 -1.56 -17.92 -4.36
N ARG A 18 -0.94 -17.02 -5.15
CA ARG A 18 -0.28 -17.30 -6.43
C ARG A 18 -1.18 -17.98 -7.47
N ARG A 19 -2.46 -17.62 -7.47
CA ARG A 19 -3.49 -18.18 -8.34
C ARG A 19 -4.59 -17.16 -8.64
N VAL A 20 -5.38 -17.48 -9.65
CA VAL A 20 -6.59 -16.72 -9.98
C VAL A 20 -7.59 -16.80 -8.83
N VAL A 21 -8.17 -15.66 -8.46
CA VAL A 21 -9.23 -15.55 -7.43
C VAL A 21 -10.53 -15.01 -7.99
N GLY A 22 -10.51 -14.41 -9.17
CA GLY A 22 -11.69 -13.90 -9.81
C GLY A 22 -11.41 -13.45 -11.24
N TYR A 23 -12.46 -12.96 -11.89
CA TYR A 23 -12.38 -12.44 -13.23
C TYR A 23 -13.22 -11.18 -13.39
N GLU A 24 -12.64 -10.17 -14.01
CA GLU A 24 -13.38 -9.02 -14.50
C GLU A 24 -14.08 -9.36 -15.81
N ALA A 25 -15.39 -9.11 -15.84
CA ALA A 25 -16.21 -9.35 -17.01
C ALA A 25 -16.25 -8.11 -17.89
N LEU A 26 -15.78 -8.26 -19.12
CA LEU A 26 -15.61 -7.16 -20.05
C LEU A 26 -16.47 -7.37 -21.30
N LEU A 27 -17.38 -6.43 -21.56
CA LEU A 27 -18.28 -6.48 -22.70
C LEU A 27 -17.52 -6.32 -24.03
N ARG A 28 -17.89 -7.11 -25.04
CA ARG A 28 -17.37 -7.02 -26.42
C ARG A 28 -18.53 -6.95 -27.39
N GLY A 29 -18.65 -5.83 -28.11
CA GLY A 29 -19.58 -5.67 -29.22
C GLY A 29 -18.95 -6.02 -30.56
N THR A 30 -19.73 -6.53 -31.50
CA THR A 30 -19.28 -6.76 -32.88
C THR A 30 -20.41 -6.48 -33.87
N THR A 31 -20.12 -5.73 -34.92
CA THR A 31 -21.07 -5.47 -36.02
C THR A 31 -21.28 -6.73 -36.87
N PRO A 32 -22.34 -6.80 -37.71
CA PRO A 32 -22.55 -7.94 -38.61
C PRO A 32 -21.38 -8.19 -39.58
N ASN A 33 -20.62 -7.13 -39.90
CA ASN A 33 -19.44 -7.20 -40.78
C ASN A 33 -18.15 -7.57 -40.02
N GLY A 34 -18.24 -7.91 -38.73
CA GLY A 34 -17.10 -8.35 -37.90
C GLY A 34 -16.30 -7.23 -37.24
N THR A 35 -16.72 -5.97 -37.35
CA THR A 35 -16.00 -4.83 -36.74
C THR A 35 -16.23 -4.81 -35.22
N PRO A 36 -15.18 -4.77 -34.39
CA PRO A 36 -15.35 -4.59 -32.94
C PRO A 36 -16.00 -3.25 -32.60
N VAL A 37 -16.89 -3.25 -31.62
CA VAL A 37 -17.52 -2.05 -31.06
C VAL A 37 -17.20 -2.01 -29.57
N PRO A 38 -16.44 -1.00 -29.09
CA PRO A 38 -16.06 -0.89 -27.69
C PRO A 38 -17.26 -0.47 -26.81
N PRO A 39 -17.27 -0.82 -25.50
CA PRO A 39 -18.40 -0.51 -24.63
C PRO A 39 -18.82 0.96 -24.61
N PRO A 40 -17.92 1.96 -24.53
CA PRO A 40 -18.33 3.38 -24.58
C PRO A 40 -19.15 3.74 -25.82
N GLU A 41 -18.85 3.14 -26.98
CA GLU A 41 -19.61 3.37 -28.21
C GLU A 41 -20.95 2.62 -28.20
N LEU A 42 -21.07 1.49 -27.49
CA LEU A 42 -22.35 0.80 -27.29
C LEU A 42 -23.27 1.66 -26.42
N PHE A 43 -22.77 2.13 -25.29
CA PHE A 43 -23.53 2.93 -24.33
C PHE A 43 -23.91 4.31 -24.91
N ALA A 44 -23.03 4.95 -25.69
CA ALA A 44 -23.32 6.22 -26.37
C ALA A 44 -24.46 6.15 -27.40
N ARG A 45 -24.93 4.94 -27.77
CA ARG A 45 -26.09 4.75 -28.67
C ARG A 45 -27.42 4.79 -27.93
N CYS A 46 -27.43 4.63 -26.61
CA CYS A 46 -28.64 4.73 -25.79
C CYS A 46 -29.16 6.17 -25.83
N GLN A 47 -30.47 6.33 -26.02
CA GLN A 47 -31.14 7.62 -26.12
C GLN A 47 -31.78 8.05 -24.80
N SER A 48 -31.87 7.15 -23.82
CA SER A 48 -32.43 7.43 -22.50
C SER A 48 -31.71 6.64 -21.40
N VAL A 49 -31.93 7.06 -20.14
CA VAL A 49 -31.40 6.39 -18.94
C VAL A 49 -31.97 4.97 -18.81
N GLU A 50 -33.22 4.76 -19.22
CA GLU A 50 -33.86 3.45 -19.22
C GLU A 50 -33.22 2.50 -20.23
N GLU A 51 -32.87 2.99 -21.43
CA GLU A 51 -32.14 2.19 -22.43
C GLU A 51 -30.73 1.84 -21.94
N GLN A 52 -30.03 2.80 -21.33
CA GLN A 52 -28.71 2.59 -20.73
C GLN A 52 -28.76 1.55 -19.60
N THR A 53 -29.73 1.68 -18.69
CA THR A 53 -29.95 0.73 -17.60
C THR A 53 -30.30 -0.66 -18.14
N ALA A 54 -31.13 -0.75 -19.19
CA ALA A 54 -31.49 -2.02 -19.80
C ALA A 54 -30.29 -2.71 -20.46
N LEU A 55 -29.42 -1.94 -21.14
CA LEU A 55 -28.18 -2.46 -21.73
C LEU A 55 -27.22 -2.96 -20.65
N ASP A 56 -27.06 -2.21 -19.55
CA ASP A 56 -26.19 -2.59 -18.42
C ASP A 56 -26.66 -3.89 -17.73
N VAL A 57 -27.96 -4.00 -17.46
CA VAL A 57 -28.55 -5.23 -16.91
C VAL A 57 -28.38 -6.40 -17.87
N ALA A 58 -28.61 -6.21 -19.17
CA ALA A 58 -28.40 -7.26 -20.17
C ALA A 58 -26.93 -7.69 -20.26
N ALA A 59 -25.98 -6.76 -20.10
CA ALA A 59 -24.56 -7.09 -20.02
C ALA A 59 -24.27 -7.92 -18.76
N CYS A 60 -24.79 -7.53 -17.59
CA CYS A 60 -24.67 -8.30 -16.35
C CYS A 60 -25.23 -9.73 -16.48
N GLU A 61 -26.42 -9.89 -17.08
CA GLU A 61 -27.04 -11.19 -17.35
C GLU A 61 -26.17 -12.05 -18.28
N LEU A 62 -25.63 -11.44 -19.35
CA LEU A 62 -24.72 -12.11 -20.29
C LEU A 62 -23.43 -12.56 -19.59
N HIS A 63 -22.82 -11.69 -18.77
CA HIS A 63 -21.60 -11.98 -18.02
C HIS A 63 -21.82 -13.10 -17.01
N ALA A 64 -22.85 -12.99 -16.18
CA ALA A 64 -23.17 -13.97 -15.15
C ALA A 64 -23.52 -15.34 -15.74
N SER A 65 -24.34 -15.38 -16.79
CA SER A 65 -24.69 -16.63 -17.48
C SER A 65 -23.49 -17.27 -18.16
N SER A 66 -22.61 -16.46 -18.79
CA SER A 66 -21.37 -16.97 -19.40
C SER A 66 -20.41 -17.51 -18.36
N PHE A 67 -20.26 -16.83 -17.23
CA PHE A 67 -19.41 -17.24 -16.11
C PHE A 67 -19.93 -18.51 -15.41
N ALA A 68 -21.24 -18.65 -15.26
CA ALA A 68 -21.86 -19.82 -14.63
C ALA A 68 -21.68 -21.14 -15.41
N ARG A 69 -21.26 -21.07 -16.69
CA ARG A 69 -20.96 -22.25 -17.51
C ARG A 69 -19.65 -22.94 -17.12
N PHE A 70 -18.80 -22.24 -16.38
CA PHE A 70 -17.54 -22.80 -15.90
C PHE A 70 -17.76 -23.56 -14.59
N PRO A 71 -16.95 -24.57 -14.27
CA PRO A 71 -17.13 -25.36 -13.05
C PRO A 71 -17.21 -24.47 -11.83
N ARG A 72 -18.25 -24.65 -11.00
CA ARG A 72 -18.47 -23.86 -9.78
C ARG A 72 -17.24 -23.96 -8.88
N GLN A 73 -16.51 -22.88 -8.79
CA GLN A 73 -15.33 -22.72 -7.96
C GLN A 73 -15.48 -21.45 -7.14
N ALA A 74 -14.69 -21.34 -6.07
CA ALA A 74 -14.63 -20.17 -5.22
C ALA A 74 -13.88 -19.01 -5.92
N HIS A 75 -14.37 -18.60 -7.09
CA HIS A 75 -13.90 -17.43 -7.82
C HIS A 75 -14.97 -16.34 -7.79
N TRP A 76 -14.50 -15.10 -7.77
CA TRP A 76 -15.37 -13.93 -7.89
C TRP A 76 -15.55 -13.52 -9.36
N LEU A 77 -16.76 -13.03 -9.66
CA LEU A 77 -17.09 -12.35 -10.90
C LEU A 77 -17.19 -10.86 -10.60
N PHE A 78 -16.28 -10.08 -11.15
CA PHE A 78 -16.31 -8.63 -11.05
C PHE A 78 -17.17 -8.08 -12.19
N LEU A 79 -18.17 -7.28 -11.82
CA LEU A 79 -19.11 -6.64 -12.74
C LEU A 79 -19.01 -5.13 -12.57
N ASN A 80 -18.58 -4.46 -13.63
CA ASN A 80 -18.79 -3.03 -13.81
C ASN A 80 -20.30 -2.76 -13.87
N VAL A 81 -20.77 -1.81 -13.07
CA VAL A 81 -22.18 -1.41 -13.04
C VAL A 81 -22.27 0.10 -13.22
N ASP A 82 -23.08 0.52 -14.20
CA ASP A 82 -23.25 1.94 -14.50
C ASP A 82 -24.07 2.65 -13.41
N ALA A 83 -23.73 3.90 -13.12
CA ALA A 83 -24.41 4.67 -12.07
C ALA A 83 -25.92 4.87 -12.33
N SER A 84 -26.38 4.77 -13.58
CA SER A 84 -27.81 4.84 -13.93
C SER A 84 -28.64 3.76 -13.24
N ILE A 85 -28.07 2.60 -12.89
CA ILE A 85 -28.80 1.55 -12.17
C ILE A 85 -29.27 2.02 -10.78
N PHE A 86 -28.56 2.98 -10.21
CA PHE A 86 -28.77 3.55 -8.88
C PHE A 86 -29.77 4.72 -8.90
N SER A 87 -30.24 5.14 -10.09
CA SER A 87 -31.21 6.22 -10.22
C SER A 87 -32.56 5.91 -9.58
N SER A 88 -33.08 6.87 -8.80
CA SER A 88 -34.32 6.78 -8.02
C SER A 88 -35.61 6.71 -8.85
N GLY A 89 -35.53 6.96 -10.17
CA GLY A 89 -36.65 6.82 -11.11
C GLY A 89 -36.98 5.37 -11.52
N ASN A 90 -36.18 4.40 -11.09
CA ASN A 90 -36.34 3.00 -11.47
C ASN A 90 -37.36 2.24 -10.62
N ALA A 91 -38.24 1.46 -11.25
CA ALA A 91 -39.24 0.63 -10.55
C ALA A 91 -38.64 -0.51 -9.70
N MET A 92 -37.40 -0.89 -9.96
CA MET A 92 -36.64 -1.89 -9.19
C MET A 92 -35.31 -1.30 -8.76
N SER A 93 -34.92 -1.54 -7.51
CA SER A 93 -33.60 -1.15 -6.99
C SER A 93 -32.48 -1.94 -7.68
N ALA A 94 -31.26 -1.38 -7.66
CA ALA A 94 -30.08 -2.04 -8.20
C ALA A 94 -29.86 -3.44 -7.61
N SER A 95 -30.04 -3.58 -6.30
CA SER A 95 -29.93 -4.86 -5.59
C SER A 95 -30.92 -5.91 -6.12
N GLN A 96 -32.17 -5.53 -6.38
CA GLN A 96 -33.21 -6.43 -6.88
C GLN A 96 -32.90 -6.93 -8.30
N ARG A 97 -32.37 -6.03 -9.14
CA ARG A 97 -31.92 -6.37 -10.50
C ARG A 97 -30.76 -7.36 -10.45
N LEU A 98 -29.72 -7.09 -9.67
CA LEU A 98 -28.57 -7.99 -9.53
C LEU A 98 -28.95 -9.33 -8.88
N LEU A 99 -29.90 -9.36 -7.93
CA LEU A 99 -30.44 -10.60 -7.40
C LEU A 99 -31.19 -11.41 -8.46
N GLN A 100 -31.85 -10.77 -9.41
CA GLN A 100 -32.45 -11.47 -10.56
C GLN A 100 -31.37 -12.09 -11.46
N VAL A 101 -30.29 -11.35 -11.74
CA VAL A 101 -29.11 -11.88 -12.46
C VAL A 101 -28.54 -13.11 -11.76
N CYS A 102 -28.33 -13.04 -10.44
CA CYS A 102 -27.90 -14.18 -9.62
C CYS A 102 -28.83 -15.38 -9.74
N ARG A 103 -30.15 -15.17 -9.60
CA ARG A 103 -31.15 -16.25 -9.67
C ARG A 103 -31.18 -16.94 -11.03
N GLN A 104 -31.09 -16.18 -12.12
CA GLN A 104 -31.11 -16.72 -13.48
C GLN A 104 -29.83 -17.48 -13.83
N SER A 105 -28.68 -16.99 -13.36
CA SER A 105 -27.37 -17.62 -13.59
C SER A 105 -27.05 -18.74 -12.60
N GLY A 106 -27.76 -18.82 -11.48
CA GLY A 106 -27.47 -19.76 -10.39
C GLY A 106 -26.21 -19.39 -9.61
N LEU A 107 -25.77 -18.13 -9.63
CA LEU A 107 -24.67 -17.61 -8.81
C LEU A 107 -25.21 -17.12 -7.46
N ALA A 108 -24.41 -17.25 -6.42
CA ALA A 108 -24.70 -16.62 -5.13
C ALA A 108 -24.19 -15.16 -5.11
N PRO A 109 -24.85 -14.23 -4.39
CA PRO A 109 -24.43 -12.83 -4.32
C PRO A 109 -22.96 -12.63 -3.88
N HIS A 110 -22.45 -13.44 -2.96
CA HIS A 110 -21.06 -13.36 -2.48
C HIS A 110 -20.01 -13.78 -3.53
N GLN A 111 -20.44 -14.32 -4.67
CA GLN A 111 -19.59 -14.60 -5.81
C GLN A 111 -19.48 -13.40 -6.76
N ILE A 112 -20.26 -12.35 -6.55
CA ILE A 112 -20.26 -11.16 -7.41
C ILE A 112 -19.65 -9.99 -6.64
N VAL A 113 -18.66 -9.37 -7.26
CA VAL A 113 -18.07 -8.10 -6.85
C VAL A 113 -18.64 -7.02 -7.75
N VAL A 114 -19.40 -6.09 -7.18
CA VAL A 114 -19.97 -4.95 -7.89
C VAL A 114 -18.96 -3.82 -7.87
N GLU A 115 -18.52 -3.37 -9.04
CA GLU A 115 -17.58 -2.27 -9.19
C GLU A 115 -18.34 -0.97 -9.39
N ILE A 116 -18.05 0.01 -8.52
CA ILE A 116 -18.61 1.36 -8.58
C ILE A 116 -17.48 2.34 -8.87
N LEU A 117 -17.64 3.14 -9.91
CA LEU A 117 -16.68 4.17 -10.29
C LEU A 117 -16.62 5.32 -9.28
N GLU A 118 -15.41 5.82 -9.03
CA GLU A 118 -15.16 6.94 -8.12
C GLU A 118 -15.78 8.28 -8.60
N THR A 119 -16.15 8.41 -9.86
CA THR A 119 -16.64 9.69 -10.42
C THR A 119 -18.14 9.73 -10.68
N ALA A 120 -18.84 8.60 -10.61
CA ALA A 120 -20.10 8.46 -11.31
C ALA A 120 -21.34 9.02 -10.59
N ILE A 121 -21.21 9.56 -9.36
CA ILE A 121 -22.39 9.91 -8.54
C ILE A 121 -22.14 11.17 -7.70
N ASP A 122 -22.85 12.25 -8.04
CA ASP A 122 -22.87 13.53 -7.31
C ASP A 122 -23.93 13.55 -6.17
N ASP A 123 -24.85 12.59 -6.13
CA ASP A 123 -25.92 12.53 -5.13
C ASP A 123 -25.59 11.53 -4.00
N HIS A 124 -24.92 12.03 -2.97
CA HIS A 124 -24.26 11.23 -1.92
C HIS A 124 -25.21 10.35 -1.08
N VAL A 125 -26.47 10.78 -0.85
CA VAL A 125 -27.36 10.15 0.13
C VAL A 125 -27.97 8.85 -0.39
N ASP A 126 -28.34 8.79 -1.68
CA ASP A 126 -29.01 7.61 -2.25
C ASP A 126 -28.01 6.46 -2.52
N LEU A 127 -26.77 6.77 -2.87
CA LEU A 127 -25.75 5.76 -3.14
C LEU A 127 -25.39 4.95 -1.89
N GLU A 128 -25.18 5.60 -0.75
CA GLU A 128 -24.86 4.90 0.50
C GLU A 128 -25.93 3.90 0.90
N ALA A 129 -27.21 4.29 0.78
CA ALA A 129 -28.33 3.42 1.11
C ALA A 129 -28.38 2.20 0.19
N GLN A 130 -28.17 2.39 -1.11
CA GLN A 130 -28.18 1.31 -2.10
C GLN A 130 -26.96 0.38 -1.98
N VAL A 131 -25.77 0.93 -1.70
CA VAL A 131 -24.58 0.14 -1.38
C VAL A 131 -24.80 -0.70 -0.12
N ARG A 132 -25.40 -0.10 0.92
CA ARG A 132 -25.76 -0.84 2.13
C ARG A 132 -26.73 -1.97 1.84
N GLU A 133 -27.70 -1.74 0.95
CA GLU A 133 -28.64 -2.76 0.50
C GLU A 133 -27.93 -3.90 -0.26
N LEU A 134 -27.03 -3.59 -1.19
CA LEU A 134 -26.22 -4.59 -1.90
C LEU A 134 -25.42 -5.46 -0.93
N LYS A 135 -24.73 -4.84 0.02
CA LYS A 135 -23.96 -5.55 1.05
C LYS A 135 -24.86 -6.42 1.92
N ALA A 136 -26.05 -5.94 2.29
CA ALA A 136 -27.02 -6.72 3.07
C ALA A 136 -27.54 -7.96 2.32
N GLN A 137 -27.57 -7.92 0.97
CA GLN A 137 -27.90 -9.07 0.13
C GLN A 137 -26.70 -10.02 -0.10
N GLY A 138 -25.53 -9.68 0.42
CA GLY A 138 -24.32 -10.50 0.36
C GLY A 138 -23.42 -10.25 -0.85
N PHE A 139 -23.67 -9.19 -1.63
CA PHE A 139 -22.73 -8.77 -2.68
C PHE A 139 -21.45 -8.22 -2.06
N LEU A 140 -20.32 -8.41 -2.76
CA LEU A 140 -19.08 -7.72 -2.45
C LEU A 140 -19.04 -6.41 -3.23
N LEU A 141 -18.37 -5.41 -2.68
CA LEU A 141 -18.24 -4.08 -3.30
C LEU A 141 -16.79 -3.76 -3.60
N ALA A 142 -16.51 -3.28 -4.81
CA ALA A 142 -15.24 -2.70 -5.20
C ALA A 142 -15.42 -1.23 -5.56
N LEU A 143 -14.53 -0.38 -5.05
CA LEU A 143 -14.40 1.01 -5.51
C LEU A 143 -13.34 1.05 -6.62
N ASP A 144 -13.72 1.55 -7.80
CA ASP A 144 -12.89 1.50 -9.00
C ASP A 144 -12.20 2.83 -9.33
N ASP A 145 -11.10 2.77 -10.10
CA ASP A 145 -10.25 3.90 -10.51
C ASP A 145 -9.67 4.75 -9.35
N PHE A 146 -9.41 4.13 -8.19
CA PHE A 146 -8.83 4.84 -7.05
C PHE A 146 -7.37 5.27 -7.33
N GLY A 147 -7.08 6.54 -7.09
CA GLY A 147 -5.80 7.19 -7.40
C GLY A 147 -5.75 7.90 -8.77
N ALA A 148 -6.79 7.77 -9.60
CA ALA A 148 -6.96 8.57 -10.81
C ALA A 148 -7.47 9.99 -10.46
N GLY A 149 -6.58 10.99 -10.46
CA GLY A 149 -6.99 12.39 -10.27
C GLY A 149 -7.30 12.77 -8.82
N HIS A 150 -8.54 13.17 -8.52
CA HIS A 150 -9.01 13.70 -7.23
C HIS A 150 -9.61 12.63 -6.28
N SER A 151 -9.13 11.38 -6.34
CA SER A 151 -9.67 10.29 -5.51
C SER A 151 -9.64 10.64 -4.03
N ASN A 152 -10.75 10.42 -3.33
CA ASN A 152 -10.93 10.89 -1.96
C ASN A 152 -11.19 9.72 -1.00
N PHE A 153 -10.35 9.60 0.03
CA PHE A 153 -10.54 8.63 1.12
C PHE A 153 -11.91 8.75 1.79
N ASP A 154 -12.57 9.90 1.72
CA ASP A 154 -13.94 10.09 2.21
C ASP A 154 -14.90 9.03 1.65
N ARG A 155 -14.79 8.67 0.36
CA ARG A 155 -15.65 7.64 -0.24
C ARG A 155 -15.35 6.23 0.27
N VAL A 156 -14.08 5.93 0.55
CA VAL A 156 -13.69 4.66 1.18
C VAL A 156 -14.30 4.56 2.58
N PHE A 157 -14.24 5.63 3.37
CA PHE A 157 -14.84 5.66 4.72
C PHE A 157 -16.35 5.51 4.68
N THR A 158 -17.00 6.22 3.75
CA THR A 158 -18.45 6.28 3.64
C THR A 158 -19.06 4.97 3.11
N LEU A 159 -18.51 4.43 2.02
CA LEU A 159 -19.06 3.21 1.40
C LEU A 159 -18.55 1.92 2.09
N ALA A 160 -17.41 2.00 2.76
CA ALA A 160 -16.71 0.87 3.38
C ALA A 160 -16.64 -0.34 2.42
N PRO A 161 -16.00 -0.19 1.24
CA PRO A 161 -15.98 -1.24 0.23
C PRO A 161 -15.19 -2.46 0.70
N THR A 162 -15.48 -3.62 0.13
CA THR A 162 -14.70 -4.84 0.38
C THR A 162 -13.35 -4.78 -0.33
N LEU A 163 -13.32 -4.18 -1.53
CA LEU A 163 -12.12 -4.02 -2.33
C LEU A 163 -11.96 -2.56 -2.80
N VAL A 164 -10.71 -2.13 -2.99
CA VAL A 164 -10.38 -0.90 -3.70
C VAL A 164 -9.43 -1.24 -4.84
N LYS A 165 -9.80 -0.81 -6.04
CA LYS A 165 -9.02 -1.01 -7.26
C LYS A 165 -8.19 0.25 -7.51
N LEU A 166 -6.86 0.09 -7.52
CA LEU A 166 -5.93 1.16 -7.80
C LEU A 166 -5.71 1.28 -9.31
N ASP A 167 -5.97 2.47 -9.84
CA ASP A 167 -5.79 2.78 -11.25
C ASP A 167 -4.33 2.58 -11.71
N ARG A 168 -4.17 2.18 -12.98
CA ARG A 168 -2.87 1.96 -13.62
C ARG A 168 -1.93 3.16 -13.48
N SER A 169 -2.44 4.39 -13.46
CA SER A 169 -1.58 5.57 -13.33
C SER A 169 -0.82 5.60 -12.00
N VAL A 170 -1.34 4.98 -10.94
CA VAL A 170 -0.67 4.88 -9.63
C VAL A 170 0.63 4.08 -9.79
N VAL A 171 0.55 2.86 -10.34
CA VAL A 171 1.72 2.00 -10.48
C VAL A 171 2.73 2.55 -11.49
N VAL A 172 2.24 3.18 -12.58
CA VAL A 172 3.11 3.82 -13.58
C VAL A 172 3.89 4.99 -12.95
N LYS A 173 3.24 5.86 -12.16
CA LYS A 173 3.93 6.96 -11.46
C LYS A 173 4.89 6.43 -10.38
N ALA A 174 4.51 5.35 -9.67
CA ALA A 174 5.36 4.70 -8.69
C ALA A 174 6.63 4.11 -9.32
N ALA A 175 6.54 3.57 -10.55
CA ALA A 175 7.70 3.08 -11.29
C ALA A 175 8.67 4.19 -11.71
N GLN A 176 8.19 5.43 -11.85
CA GLN A 176 8.98 6.58 -12.27
C GLN A 176 9.51 7.41 -11.10
N SER A 177 8.95 7.27 -9.90
CA SER A 177 9.29 8.11 -8.75
C SER A 177 9.31 7.31 -7.46
N GLN A 178 10.48 7.23 -6.84
CA GLN A 178 10.67 6.56 -5.56
C GLN A 178 9.84 7.20 -4.44
N THR A 179 9.58 8.51 -4.51
CA THR A 179 8.65 9.18 -3.59
C THR A 179 7.23 8.67 -3.78
N VAL A 180 6.74 8.58 -5.02
CA VAL A 180 5.40 8.06 -5.30
C VAL A 180 5.28 6.59 -4.91
N ARG A 181 6.31 5.77 -5.14
CA ARG A 181 6.36 4.39 -4.67
C ARG A 181 6.16 4.29 -3.16
N ARG A 182 6.90 5.08 -2.37
CA ARG A 182 6.74 5.12 -0.91
C ARG A 182 5.33 5.55 -0.49
N VAL A 183 4.76 6.54 -1.16
CA VAL A 183 3.39 7.00 -0.89
C VAL A 183 2.39 5.90 -1.22
N THR A 184 2.56 5.20 -2.34
CA THR A 184 1.70 4.09 -2.77
C THR A 184 1.66 2.98 -1.72
N THR A 185 2.81 2.58 -1.16
CA THR A 185 2.85 1.59 -0.06
C THR A 185 2.10 2.07 1.19
N GLN A 186 2.16 3.36 1.53
CA GLN A 186 1.38 3.89 2.67
C GLN A 186 -0.11 3.99 2.36
N MET A 187 -0.46 4.29 1.11
CA MET A 187 -1.83 4.29 0.64
C MET A 187 -2.46 2.89 0.75
N VAL A 188 -1.76 1.83 0.29
CA VAL A 188 -2.22 0.43 0.45
C VAL A 188 -2.44 0.09 1.92
N SER A 189 -1.46 0.39 2.78
CA SER A 189 -1.57 0.17 4.23
C SER A 189 -2.79 0.88 4.84
N LEU A 190 -3.09 2.11 4.42
CA LEU A 190 -4.25 2.85 4.91
C LEU A 190 -5.57 2.23 4.42
N LEU A 191 -5.63 1.75 3.18
CA LEU A 191 -6.80 1.04 2.64
C LEU A 191 -7.07 -0.27 3.42
N HIS A 192 -6.01 -0.99 3.79
CA HIS A 192 -6.13 -2.15 4.69
C HIS A 192 -6.65 -1.77 6.07
N GLU A 193 -6.17 -0.67 6.66
CA GLU A 193 -6.69 -0.15 7.93
C GLU A 193 -8.18 0.26 7.83
N CYS A 194 -8.65 0.63 6.63
CA CYS A 194 -10.07 0.86 6.34
C CYS A 194 -10.88 -0.43 6.20
N GLY A 195 -10.23 -1.60 6.23
CA GLY A 195 -10.86 -2.92 6.08
C GLY A 195 -11.09 -3.35 4.64
N ALA A 196 -10.46 -2.70 3.65
CA ALA A 196 -10.56 -3.05 2.25
C ALA A 196 -9.34 -3.84 1.77
N LEU A 197 -9.56 -4.85 0.93
CA LEU A 197 -8.49 -5.48 0.14
C LEU A 197 -8.13 -4.59 -1.05
N VAL A 198 -6.89 -4.65 -1.52
CA VAL A 198 -6.41 -3.80 -2.61
C VAL A 198 -6.11 -4.63 -3.86
N LEU A 199 -6.69 -4.21 -4.98
CA LEU A 199 -6.39 -4.71 -6.32
C LEU A 199 -5.60 -3.63 -7.07
N MET A 200 -4.41 -3.95 -7.60
CA MET A 200 -3.68 -3.03 -8.47
C MET A 200 -3.87 -3.41 -9.92
N GLU A 201 -4.36 -2.47 -10.72
CA GLU A 201 -4.82 -2.73 -12.07
C GLU A 201 -3.87 -2.30 -13.17
N GLY A 202 -4.14 -2.86 -14.35
CA GLY A 202 -3.44 -2.52 -15.58
C GLY A 202 -1.95 -2.81 -15.50
N ILE A 203 -1.47 -3.80 -14.75
CA ILE A 203 -0.04 -4.14 -14.70
C ILE A 203 0.40 -4.75 -16.05
N GLU A 204 1.39 -4.12 -16.68
CA GLU A 204 1.89 -4.52 -18.01
C GLU A 204 3.37 -4.87 -18.01
N ARG A 205 4.11 -4.48 -16.97
CA ARG A 205 5.55 -4.70 -16.86
C ARG A 205 5.93 -5.40 -15.56
N ARG A 206 7.02 -6.17 -15.60
CA ARG A 206 7.61 -6.83 -14.43
C ARG A 206 7.91 -5.86 -13.28
N GLU A 207 8.43 -4.68 -13.59
CA GLU A 207 8.73 -3.64 -12.60
C GLU A 207 7.47 -3.18 -11.84
N GLU A 208 6.33 -3.09 -12.53
CA GLU A 208 5.03 -2.72 -11.96
C GLU A 208 4.51 -3.84 -11.04
N ALA A 209 4.69 -5.11 -11.43
CA ALA A 209 4.36 -6.26 -10.60
C ALA A 209 5.19 -6.31 -9.29
N VAL A 210 6.49 -6.03 -9.37
CA VAL A 210 7.38 -5.93 -8.21
C VAL A 210 6.93 -4.78 -7.29
N ILE A 211 6.49 -3.66 -7.83
CA ILE A 211 5.97 -2.54 -7.03
C ILE A 211 4.66 -2.92 -6.33
N ALA A 212 3.76 -3.63 -7.01
CA ALA A 212 2.52 -4.11 -6.41
C ALA A 212 2.79 -5.03 -5.22
N LEU A 213 3.71 -6.00 -5.38
CA LEU A 213 4.11 -6.92 -4.33
C LEU A 213 4.82 -6.20 -3.17
N ASP A 214 5.80 -5.34 -3.45
CA ASP A 214 6.52 -4.55 -2.43
C ASP A 214 5.58 -3.58 -1.66
N SER A 215 4.44 -3.22 -2.24
CA SER A 215 3.44 -2.35 -1.62
C SER A 215 2.41 -3.11 -0.79
N ASP A 216 2.54 -4.44 -0.66
CA ASP A 216 1.60 -5.32 0.05
C ASP A 216 0.20 -5.35 -0.59
N THR A 217 0.13 -5.23 -1.92
CA THR A 217 -1.15 -5.32 -2.64
C THR A 217 -1.68 -6.77 -2.58
N ASP A 218 -2.97 -6.96 -2.33
CA ASP A 218 -3.57 -8.31 -2.23
C ASP A 218 -3.73 -9.00 -3.58
N PHE A 219 -4.21 -8.24 -4.56
CA PHE A 219 -4.58 -8.72 -5.89
C PHE A 219 -3.94 -7.89 -7.00
N VAL A 220 -3.74 -8.54 -8.15
CA VAL A 220 -3.20 -7.90 -9.35
C VAL A 220 -3.98 -8.29 -10.58
N GLN A 221 -4.12 -7.34 -11.50
CA GLN A 221 -4.72 -7.53 -12.81
C GLN A 221 -3.94 -6.76 -13.86
N GLY A 222 -3.78 -7.33 -15.05
CA GLY A 222 -3.16 -6.66 -16.18
C GLY A 222 -2.57 -7.61 -17.21
N TYR A 223 -2.16 -7.07 -18.35
CA TYR A 223 -1.66 -7.88 -19.48
C TYR A 223 -0.37 -8.63 -19.19
N PHE A 224 0.39 -8.22 -18.17
CA PHE A 224 1.54 -8.97 -17.69
C PHE A 224 1.14 -10.36 -17.14
N PHE A 225 -0.03 -10.47 -16.51
CA PHE A 225 -0.51 -11.72 -15.90
C PHE A 225 -1.54 -12.45 -16.77
N GLY A 226 -2.37 -11.72 -17.50
CA GLY A 226 -3.39 -12.31 -18.35
C GLY A 226 -4.24 -11.30 -19.10
N ARG A 227 -4.50 -11.60 -20.37
CA ARG A 227 -5.35 -10.77 -21.24
C ARG A 227 -6.83 -11.20 -21.16
N PRO A 228 -7.78 -10.29 -21.40
CA PRO A 228 -9.19 -10.63 -21.51
C PRO A 228 -9.46 -11.66 -22.60
N ALA A 229 -10.10 -12.78 -22.26
CA ALA A 229 -10.40 -13.87 -23.19
C ALA A 229 -11.82 -14.41 -23.00
N ALA A 230 -12.38 -15.07 -24.02
CA ALA A 230 -13.70 -15.69 -23.94
C ALA A 230 -13.72 -16.97 -23.08
N GLN A 231 -12.56 -17.59 -22.85
CA GLN A 231 -12.39 -18.78 -22.01
C GLN A 231 -11.72 -18.40 -20.70
N LEU A 232 -12.18 -18.96 -19.58
CA LEU A 232 -11.50 -18.82 -18.30
C LEU A 232 -10.23 -19.67 -18.26
N LEU A 233 -9.23 -19.18 -17.56
CA LEU A 233 -8.07 -19.98 -17.18
C LEU A 233 -8.50 -21.13 -16.26
N PRO A 234 -7.80 -22.28 -16.29
CA PRO A 234 -8.09 -23.34 -15.35
C PRO A 234 -7.78 -22.90 -13.91
N PRO A 235 -8.37 -23.54 -12.90
CA PRO A 235 -8.37 -23.06 -11.51
C PRO A 235 -7.01 -23.21 -10.83
N THR A 236 -6.25 -24.19 -11.30
CA THR A 236 -4.88 -24.48 -10.90
C THR A 236 -3.88 -23.71 -11.75
N HIS A 237 -4.32 -22.78 -12.59
CA HIS A 237 -3.42 -21.98 -13.40
C HIS A 237 -2.59 -21.07 -12.48
N THR A 238 -1.33 -21.45 -12.32
CA THR A 238 -0.29 -20.60 -11.76
C THR A 238 0.29 -19.76 -12.88
N CYS A 239 0.46 -18.47 -12.62
CA CYS A 239 1.07 -17.53 -13.55
C CYS A 239 2.57 -17.49 -13.26
N ALA A 240 3.41 -17.85 -14.23
CA ALA A 240 4.86 -17.92 -14.05
C ALA A 240 5.45 -16.55 -13.69
N GLU A 241 4.81 -15.49 -14.17
CA GLU A 241 5.11 -14.10 -13.90
C GLU A 241 4.93 -13.75 -12.40
N ILE A 242 4.01 -14.41 -11.69
CA ILE A 242 3.86 -14.23 -10.23
C ILE A 242 5.04 -14.85 -9.50
N GLU A 243 5.43 -16.08 -9.85
CA GLU A 243 6.58 -16.75 -9.23
C GLU A 243 7.88 -15.98 -9.50
N GLU A 244 8.07 -15.48 -10.73
CA GLU A 244 9.20 -14.60 -11.07
C GLU A 244 9.22 -13.33 -10.20
N THR A 245 8.05 -12.70 -10.00
CA THR A 245 7.92 -11.50 -9.18
C THR A 245 8.32 -11.78 -7.71
N TRP A 246 7.84 -12.89 -7.15
CA TRP A 246 8.21 -13.32 -5.79
C TRP A 246 9.70 -13.61 -5.64
N ALA A 247 10.30 -14.32 -6.59
CA ALA A 247 11.73 -14.62 -6.57
C ALA A 247 12.58 -13.33 -6.55
N LEU A 248 12.25 -12.38 -7.43
CA LEU A 248 12.94 -11.09 -7.50
C LEU A 248 12.81 -10.26 -6.23
N CYS A 249 11.61 -10.21 -5.64
CA CYS A 249 11.39 -9.51 -4.36
C CYS A 249 12.15 -10.20 -3.22
N GLY A 250 12.18 -11.54 -3.19
CA GLY A 250 12.91 -12.32 -2.18
C GLY A 250 14.42 -12.07 -2.25
N ASP A 251 15.02 -12.13 -3.44
CA ASP A 251 16.45 -11.89 -3.64
C ASP A 251 16.84 -10.45 -3.23
N ARG A 252 16.06 -9.46 -3.68
CA ARG A 252 16.25 -8.04 -3.30
C ARG A 252 16.15 -7.86 -1.79
N TRP A 253 15.16 -8.48 -1.13
CA TRP A 253 14.99 -8.39 0.31
C TRP A 253 16.19 -8.96 1.08
N HIS A 254 16.72 -10.10 0.65
CA HIS A 254 17.90 -10.71 1.25
C HIS A 254 19.16 -9.86 1.08
N GLU A 255 19.38 -9.32 -0.11
CA GLU A 255 20.52 -8.44 -0.41
C GLU A 255 20.46 -7.14 0.42
N GLN A 256 19.30 -6.49 0.43
CA GLN A 256 19.09 -5.24 1.17
C GLN A 256 19.22 -5.43 2.68
N ARG A 257 18.74 -6.54 3.25
CA ARG A 257 18.91 -6.83 4.68
C ARG A 257 20.36 -7.09 5.04
N ARG A 258 21.13 -7.76 4.19
CA ARG A 258 22.58 -7.89 4.38
C ARG A 258 23.25 -6.53 4.35
N GLU A 259 23.02 -5.74 3.31
CA GLU A 259 23.64 -4.42 3.19
C GLU A 259 23.26 -3.47 4.35
N TYR A 260 21.98 -3.46 4.76
CA TYR A 260 21.52 -2.67 5.89
C TYR A 260 22.24 -3.08 7.20
N ARG A 261 22.35 -4.38 7.45
CA ARG A 261 23.06 -4.92 8.62
C ARG A 261 24.55 -4.56 8.58
N ASP A 262 25.20 -4.76 7.45
CA ASP A 262 26.64 -4.52 7.27
C ASP A 262 26.97 -3.03 7.45
N ARG A 263 26.09 -2.14 6.95
CA ARG A 263 26.23 -0.69 7.15
C ARG A 263 26.07 -0.27 8.61
N LEU A 264 25.17 -0.92 9.36
CA LEU A 264 24.89 -0.55 10.76
C LEU A 264 25.82 -1.19 11.78
N GLN A 265 26.39 -2.35 11.47
CA GLN A 265 27.22 -3.13 12.39
C GLN A 265 28.31 -2.28 13.08
N PRO A 266 29.06 -1.39 12.38
CA PRO A 266 30.08 -0.56 13.04
C PRO A 266 29.49 0.41 14.09
N TYR A 267 28.31 0.99 13.80
CA TYR A 267 27.63 1.91 14.72
C TYR A 267 27.08 1.16 15.94
N VAL A 268 26.53 -0.04 15.76
CA VAL A 268 26.07 -0.88 16.86
C VAL A 268 27.23 -1.26 17.77
N GLN A 269 28.36 -1.71 17.21
CA GLN A 269 29.56 -2.09 17.98
C GLN A 269 30.12 -0.91 18.78
N THR A 270 30.22 0.27 18.16
CA THR A 270 30.70 1.48 18.85
C THR A 270 29.73 1.92 19.96
N MET A 271 28.42 1.75 19.77
CA MET A 271 27.43 2.07 20.80
C MET A 271 27.49 1.10 22.00
N VAL A 272 27.74 -0.19 21.77
CA VAL A 272 28.00 -1.17 22.84
C VAL A 272 29.24 -0.77 23.64
N HIS A 273 30.33 -0.41 22.95
CA HIS A 273 31.56 0.05 23.63
C HIS A 273 31.35 1.36 24.39
N ALA A 274 30.58 2.31 23.84
CA ALA A 274 30.24 3.56 24.51
C ALA A 274 29.46 3.30 25.80
N CYS A 275 28.48 2.39 25.77
CA CYS A 275 27.74 1.94 26.94
C CYS A 275 28.66 1.40 28.03
N ALA A 276 29.55 0.46 27.68
CA ALA A 276 30.51 -0.12 28.62
C ALA A 276 31.48 0.94 29.19
N GLY A 277 31.95 1.87 28.35
CA GLY A 277 32.81 2.98 28.78
C GLY A 277 32.13 3.91 29.78
N MET A 278 30.87 4.29 29.53
CA MET A 278 30.09 5.10 30.46
C MET A 278 29.86 4.38 31.80
N GLN A 279 29.57 3.08 31.78
CA GLN A 279 29.45 2.27 33.00
C GLN A 279 30.77 2.21 33.79
N ALA A 280 31.91 2.22 33.11
CA ALA A 280 33.24 2.28 33.71
C ALA A 280 33.66 3.68 34.19
N GLY A 281 32.83 4.71 33.99
CA GLY A 281 33.08 6.08 34.45
C GLY A 281 33.75 7.00 33.42
N ALA A 282 33.86 6.60 32.16
CA ALA A 282 34.30 7.50 31.09
C ALA A 282 33.30 8.66 30.89
N SER A 283 33.80 9.78 30.41
CA SER A 283 32.94 10.88 29.96
C SER A 283 32.21 10.50 28.66
N LEU A 284 31.09 11.18 28.38
CA LEU A 284 30.34 10.98 27.12
C LEU A 284 31.22 11.20 25.88
N ALA A 285 32.15 12.17 25.94
CA ALA A 285 33.06 12.48 24.85
C ALA A 285 34.05 11.33 24.58
N GLU A 286 34.61 10.73 25.62
CA GLU A 286 35.52 9.58 25.49
C GLU A 286 34.77 8.34 25.01
N ALA A 287 33.60 8.07 25.59
CA ALA A 287 32.79 6.90 25.25
C ALA A 287 32.29 6.93 23.80
N CYS A 288 31.83 8.08 23.31
CA CYS A 288 31.26 8.23 21.97
C CYS A 288 32.28 8.59 20.87
N ALA A 289 33.57 8.78 21.20
CA ALA A 289 34.59 9.19 20.23
C ALA A 289 34.67 8.25 19.01
N ALA A 290 34.60 6.93 19.25
CA ALA A 290 34.64 5.94 18.17
C ALA A 290 33.41 6.01 17.27
N PHE A 291 32.21 6.22 17.84
CA PHE A 291 30.98 6.38 17.08
C PHE A 291 31.04 7.65 16.20
N LEU A 292 31.43 8.78 16.79
CA LEU A 292 31.51 10.07 16.09
C LEU A 292 32.62 10.09 15.02
N GLY A 293 33.60 9.21 15.10
CA GLY A 293 34.62 9.01 14.06
C GLY A 293 34.16 8.21 12.86
N LEU A 294 32.99 7.54 12.93
CA LEU A 294 32.41 6.84 11.78
C LEU A 294 31.93 7.85 10.73
N ARG A 295 32.07 7.47 9.45
CA ARG A 295 31.54 8.25 8.33
C ARG A 295 30.03 8.46 8.55
N ASN A 296 29.47 9.64 8.23
CA ASN A 296 28.05 9.97 8.39
C ASN A 296 27.48 9.92 9.82
N ALA A 297 28.30 9.69 10.87
CA ALA A 297 27.86 9.97 12.23
C ALA A 297 27.64 11.48 12.38
N ASP A 298 26.54 11.89 13.01
CA ASP A 298 26.19 13.31 13.15
C ASP A 298 26.38 13.78 14.59
N VAL A 299 25.64 13.20 15.52
CA VAL A 299 25.60 13.67 16.91
C VAL A 299 25.44 12.54 17.92
N CYS A 300 26.05 12.69 19.10
CA CYS A 300 25.78 11.90 20.29
C CYS A 300 25.24 12.80 21.41
N TYR A 301 24.27 12.29 22.17
CA TYR A 301 23.66 12.97 23.30
C TYR A 301 23.20 11.97 24.36
N LEU A 302 22.98 12.48 25.57
CA LEU A 302 22.63 11.68 26.75
C LEU A 302 21.25 12.07 27.27
N LEU A 303 20.43 11.08 27.61
CA LEU A 303 19.11 11.30 28.21
C LEU A 303 19.03 10.66 29.60
N ASP A 304 18.23 11.26 30.50
CA ASP A 304 17.85 10.66 31.77
C ASP A 304 16.65 9.71 31.65
N ALA A 305 16.31 9.02 32.74
CA ALA A 305 15.19 8.07 32.82
C ALA A 305 13.80 8.70 32.51
N SER A 306 13.69 10.02 32.54
CA SER A 306 12.46 10.77 32.23
C SER A 306 12.42 11.32 30.79
N GLY A 307 13.51 11.10 30.05
CA GLY A 307 13.72 11.50 28.66
C GLY A 307 14.19 12.93 28.48
N HIS A 308 14.67 13.59 29.54
CA HIS A 308 15.32 14.90 29.42
C HIS A 308 16.77 14.73 29.01
N GLN A 309 17.25 15.66 28.19
CA GLN A 309 18.64 15.70 27.81
C GLN A 309 19.53 16.13 28.98
N VAL A 310 20.62 15.39 29.17
CA VAL A 310 21.65 15.65 30.17
C VAL A 310 22.92 16.08 29.45
N GLY A 311 23.44 17.26 29.79
CA GLY A 311 24.62 17.83 29.15
C GLY A 311 24.37 18.35 27.73
N THR A 312 25.45 18.52 26.96
CA THR A 312 25.42 19.12 25.61
C THR A 312 25.60 18.06 24.52
N ASN A 313 25.09 18.35 23.34
CA ASN A 313 25.29 17.53 22.15
C ASN A 313 26.77 17.48 21.73
N LEU A 314 27.23 16.30 21.33
CA LEU A 314 28.57 16.06 20.78
C LEU A 314 28.46 15.80 19.29
N PHE A 315 28.94 16.72 18.46
CA PHE A 315 28.87 16.60 17.00
C PHE A 315 30.15 15.99 16.41
N SER A 316 30.00 15.22 15.32
CA SER A 316 31.14 14.68 14.56
C SER A 316 32.00 15.82 13.98
N GLY A 317 33.33 15.63 13.99
CA GLY A 317 34.29 16.59 13.43
C GLY A 317 34.51 17.89 14.23
N GLY A 318 33.96 18.02 15.45
CA GLY A 318 34.18 19.20 16.31
C GLY A 318 33.57 20.51 15.79
N HIS A 319 32.92 20.46 14.63
CA HIS A 319 32.16 21.54 14.03
C HIS A 319 30.70 21.10 13.98
N GLY A 320 29.81 21.86 14.63
CA GLY A 320 28.37 21.73 14.34
C GLY A 320 28.15 21.85 12.82
N PRO A 321 27.14 21.19 12.25
CA PRO A 321 27.26 20.65 10.88
C PRO A 321 27.45 21.71 9.71
N VAL A 322 27.49 21.28 8.45
CA VAL A 322 27.51 22.08 7.18
C VAL A 322 26.72 23.43 7.10
N LEU A 323 27.29 24.63 6.90
CA LEU A 323 26.63 25.98 6.95
C LEU A 323 25.59 26.38 5.87
N ALA A 324 25.37 25.67 4.75
CA ALA A 324 24.65 26.27 3.61
C ALA A 324 23.12 26.06 3.53
N GLU A 325 22.56 24.93 4.00
CA GLU A 325 21.10 24.64 3.95
C GLU A 325 20.35 25.00 5.26
N ARG A 326 21.02 25.71 6.17
CA ARG A 326 20.73 25.69 7.61
C ARG A 326 19.87 26.79 8.21
N ASP A 327 19.64 27.90 7.53
CA ASP A 327 18.89 29.02 8.13
C ASP A 327 17.38 28.76 8.24
N ALA A 328 16.82 27.86 7.41
CA ALA A 328 15.38 27.61 7.39
C ALA A 328 14.84 26.90 8.66
N PHE A 329 15.69 26.21 9.43
CA PHE A 329 15.29 25.42 10.62
C PHE A 329 15.98 25.87 11.91
N ALA A 330 16.58 27.07 11.92
CA ALA A 330 17.25 27.62 13.09
C ALA A 330 16.46 27.52 14.42
N PRO A 331 15.11 27.69 14.45
CA PRO A 331 14.32 27.59 15.68
C PRO A 331 14.30 26.20 16.34
N LEU A 332 14.60 25.12 15.59
CA LEU A 332 14.53 23.73 16.08
C LEU A 332 15.90 23.18 16.52
N ARG A 333 16.95 24.01 16.47
CA ARG A 333 18.33 23.58 16.80
C ARG A 333 18.61 23.55 18.29
N ASP A 334 18.04 24.48 19.04
CA ASP A 334 18.16 24.45 20.49
C ASP A 334 17.28 23.33 21.05
N THR A 335 17.94 22.29 21.53
CA THR A 335 17.29 21.14 22.18
C THR A 335 17.44 21.18 23.69
N THR A 336 17.94 22.29 24.23
CA THR A 336 18.06 22.49 25.68
C THR A 336 16.66 22.42 26.30
N GLY A 337 16.47 21.48 27.22
CA GLY A 337 15.16 21.23 27.84
C GLY A 337 14.16 20.43 27.00
N ALA A 338 14.56 19.93 25.81
CA ALA A 338 13.72 19.04 25.02
C ALA A 338 13.47 17.71 25.75
N ARG A 339 12.26 17.18 25.57
CA ARG A 339 11.83 15.92 26.18
C ARG A 339 11.51 14.87 25.12
N TRP A 340 12.24 13.77 25.15
CA TRP A 340 12.20 12.73 24.12
C TRP A 340 11.44 11.46 24.55
N SER A 341 10.75 11.51 25.70
CA SER A 341 10.07 10.36 26.34
C SER A 341 8.98 9.66 25.50
N ARG A 342 8.46 10.32 24.46
CA ARG A 342 7.49 9.74 23.51
C ARG A 342 8.15 9.02 22.33
N ARG A 343 9.45 9.19 22.12
CA ARG A 343 10.15 8.58 20.99
C ARG A 343 10.29 7.06 21.20
N PRO A 344 9.99 6.22 20.19
CA PRO A 344 10.06 4.77 20.34
C PRO A 344 11.45 4.26 20.74
N TYR A 345 12.53 4.86 20.22
CA TYR A 345 13.90 4.45 20.55
C TYR A 345 14.21 4.62 22.04
N PHE A 346 13.78 5.73 22.64
CA PHE A 346 13.95 5.99 24.07
C PHE A 346 13.22 4.94 24.92
N ARG A 347 11.94 4.67 24.63
CA ARG A 347 11.14 3.72 25.41
C ARG A 347 11.70 2.31 25.36
N ARG A 348 12.18 1.88 24.18
CA ARG A 348 12.83 0.58 24.01
C ARG A 348 14.15 0.52 24.79
N ALA A 349 15.00 1.54 24.68
CA ALA A 349 16.28 1.58 25.39
C ALA A 349 16.11 1.65 26.92
N LEU A 350 15.02 2.26 27.39
CA LEU A 350 14.68 2.31 28.82
C LEU A 350 14.21 0.95 29.36
N GLY A 351 13.50 0.17 28.54
CA GLY A 351 12.99 -1.17 28.87
C GLY A 351 14.06 -2.25 28.79
N ASP A 352 14.87 -2.23 27.72
CA ASP A 352 15.86 -3.26 27.41
C ASP A 352 17.29 -2.72 27.61
N VAL A 353 17.70 -2.61 28.88
CA VAL A 353 19.02 -2.08 29.28
C VAL A 353 20.15 -2.95 28.70
N GLY A 354 21.20 -2.30 28.19
CA GLY A 354 22.36 -2.96 27.57
C GLY A 354 22.15 -3.42 26.13
N VAL A 355 20.93 -3.36 25.60
CA VAL A 355 20.61 -3.72 24.21
C VAL A 355 20.57 -2.46 23.34
N VAL A 356 21.33 -2.45 22.26
CA VAL A 356 21.31 -1.34 21.30
C VAL A 356 20.03 -1.38 20.48
N GLN A 357 19.27 -0.31 20.56
CA GLN A 357 18.04 -0.11 19.80
C GLN A 357 18.34 0.74 18.57
N VAL A 358 17.76 0.38 17.43
CA VAL A 358 17.94 1.10 16.16
C VAL A 358 16.57 1.55 15.63
N THR A 359 16.44 2.79 15.19
CA THR A 359 15.21 3.27 14.55
C THR A 359 15.12 2.85 13.10
N ARG A 360 13.89 2.81 12.57
CA ARG A 360 13.67 2.92 11.12
C ARG A 360 14.21 4.28 10.64
N PRO A 361 14.68 4.42 9.39
CA PRO A 361 15.02 5.72 8.84
C PRO A 361 13.84 6.68 8.95
N TYR A 362 14.07 7.85 9.52
CA TYR A 362 13.06 8.89 9.67
C TYR A 362 13.69 10.26 9.42
N ARG A 363 12.85 11.27 9.14
CA ARG A 363 13.34 12.63 8.96
C ARG A 363 13.49 13.30 10.33
N THR A 364 14.69 13.78 10.64
CA THR A 364 14.93 14.54 11.87
C THR A 364 14.30 15.93 11.77
N MET A 365 13.95 16.52 12.91
CA MET A 365 13.42 17.90 12.97
C MET A 365 14.52 18.94 12.69
N GLN A 366 15.79 18.54 12.76
CA GLN A 366 16.95 19.43 12.73
C GLN A 366 17.62 19.51 11.34
N SER A 367 17.28 18.60 10.42
CA SER A 367 17.83 18.57 9.06
C SER A 367 16.79 18.14 8.02
N LEU A 368 17.10 18.42 6.75
CA LEU A 368 16.31 17.93 5.61
C LEU A 368 16.61 16.46 5.26
N SER A 369 17.62 15.86 5.89
CA SER A 369 18.07 14.51 5.60
C SER A 369 17.38 13.45 6.44
N MET A 370 17.41 12.22 5.92
CA MET A 370 16.95 11.04 6.64
C MET A 370 18.02 10.62 7.64
N CYS A 371 17.58 10.18 8.82
CA CYS A 371 18.43 9.83 9.96
C CYS A 371 18.04 8.44 10.51
N ILE A 372 19.03 7.75 11.07
CA ILE A 372 18.82 6.63 11.99
C ILE A 372 19.39 7.02 13.34
N THR A 373 18.60 6.78 14.40
CA THR A 373 19.03 6.91 15.79
C THR A 373 19.33 5.53 16.35
N LEU A 374 20.53 5.39 16.90
CA LEU A 374 20.91 4.28 17.77
C LEU A 374 20.79 4.74 19.22
N SER A 375 20.25 3.90 20.09
CA SER A 375 20.13 4.22 21.52
C SER A 375 20.35 3.01 22.41
N VAL A 376 21.06 3.19 23.52
CA VAL A 376 21.32 2.13 24.49
C VAL A 376 21.16 2.66 25.92
N GLY A 377 20.37 1.94 26.72
CA GLY A 377 20.17 2.25 28.14
C GLY A 377 21.24 1.60 29.00
N PHE A 378 21.68 2.29 30.04
CA PHE A 378 22.64 1.80 31.02
C PHE A 378 22.37 2.38 32.41
N GLU A 379 22.99 1.79 33.43
CA GLU A 379 22.93 2.29 34.81
C GLU A 379 24.31 2.78 35.25
N GLN A 380 24.35 3.96 35.88
CA GLN A 380 25.55 4.57 36.41
C GLN A 380 25.21 5.29 37.72
N HIS A 381 25.92 4.98 38.81
CA HIS A 381 25.67 5.55 40.14
C HIS A 381 24.20 5.50 40.60
N GLY A 382 23.48 4.42 40.26
CA GLY A 382 22.06 4.24 40.61
C GLY A 382 21.08 5.08 39.78
N GLN A 383 21.56 5.79 38.76
CA GLN A 383 20.73 6.50 37.79
C GLN A 383 20.69 5.74 36.47
N ARG A 384 19.50 5.69 35.85
CA ARG A 384 19.32 5.14 34.51
C ARG A 384 19.49 6.25 33.48
N LEU A 385 20.38 6.00 32.52
CA LEU A 385 20.77 6.92 31.47
C LEU A 385 20.68 6.23 30.12
N ILE A 386 20.48 7.01 29.06
CA ILE A 386 20.39 6.50 27.69
C ILE A 386 21.35 7.29 26.81
N ILE A 387 22.33 6.60 26.20
CA ILE A 387 23.15 7.17 25.14
C ILE A 387 22.35 7.10 23.85
N CYS A 388 22.30 8.20 23.10
CA CYS A 388 21.73 8.27 21.77
C CYS A 388 22.81 8.74 20.78
N GLY A 389 22.83 8.14 19.59
CA GLY A 389 23.71 8.51 18.49
C GLY A 389 22.92 8.57 17.19
N ASP A 390 22.95 9.71 16.52
CA ASP A 390 22.29 9.93 15.25
C ASP A 390 23.31 9.83 14.11
N MET A 391 22.88 9.22 13.01
CA MET A 391 23.65 9.14 11.77
C MET A 391 22.79 9.52 10.57
N GLU A 392 23.42 10.22 9.62
CA GLU A 392 22.78 10.50 8.34
C GLU A 392 22.63 9.20 7.55
N TRP A 393 21.43 8.99 7.01
CA TRP A 393 21.07 7.76 6.34
C TRP A 393 20.49 8.05 4.96
N THR A 394 21.20 7.66 3.91
CA THR A 394 20.61 7.56 2.57
C THR A 394 19.89 6.22 2.45
N PRO A 395 18.55 6.19 2.29
CA PRO A 395 17.80 4.95 2.11
C PRO A 395 18.26 4.21 0.87
N LEU A 396 18.38 2.88 0.98
CA LEU A 396 18.50 2.00 -0.19
C LEU A 396 17.14 1.93 -0.90
N ASP A 397 17.15 1.57 -2.18
CA ASP A 397 15.93 1.51 -3.00
C ASP A 397 14.98 0.41 -2.49
N VAL A 398 14.04 0.84 -1.62
CA VAL A 398 12.89 0.10 -1.01
C VAL A 398 13.15 -0.43 0.40
N ARG A 399 12.06 -0.45 1.19
CA ARG A 399 12.02 -0.72 2.64
C ARG A 399 12.64 -2.08 2.99
N PRO A 400 13.60 -2.14 3.92
CA PRO A 400 13.77 -3.31 4.76
C PRO A 400 12.52 -3.45 5.65
N ASP A 401 11.97 -4.66 5.78
CA ASP A 401 11.02 -4.95 6.84
C ASP A 401 11.76 -4.96 8.19
N PHE A 402 11.30 -4.13 9.13
CA PHE A 402 11.92 -3.86 10.43
C PHE A 402 11.05 -4.42 11.55
N SER A 403 10.70 -5.69 11.45
CA SER A 403 9.98 -6.45 12.47
C SER A 403 10.90 -7.05 13.54
N ASP A 404 12.22 -7.05 13.36
CA ASP A 404 13.15 -7.64 14.33
C ASP A 404 14.18 -6.62 14.85
N THR A 405 14.25 -6.51 16.18
CA THR A 405 15.43 -6.00 16.89
C THR A 405 16.66 -6.74 16.40
N VAL A 406 17.66 -6.02 15.87
CA VAL A 406 18.98 -6.58 15.62
C VAL A 406 19.50 -7.04 16.99
N SER A 407 19.44 -8.35 17.21
CA SER A 407 19.89 -9.00 18.45
C SER A 407 21.41 -9.14 18.43
#